data_AF-A0A250E4U5-F1
#
_entry.id   AF-A0A250E4U5-F1
#
_cell.length_a   1.000
_cell.length_b   1.000
_cell.length_c   1.000
_cell.angle_alpha   90.00
_cell.angle_beta   90.00
_cell.angle_gamma   90.00
#
_symmetry.space_group_name_H-M   'P 1'
#
loop_
_entity.id
_entity.type
_entity.pdbx_description
1 polymer ?
#
loop_
_entity_poly.entity_id
_entity_poly.type
_entity_poly.pdbx_seq_one_letter_code
_entity_poly.pdbx_strand_id
1 'polypeptide(L)'
;MNEFSRLIRVFRLVRAIKSISMISHAINENKASTSLHFMVLSSLMMMLFGSIYILYLEKDMPGANIHNAGDAFWWTFVTITTVGYGDFFPETLEGRIVAIILITTGVGMFGSFTAVLA
;
A
#
# COMPACT_ATOMS: atom_id res chain seq x y z
N MET A 1 -36.69 11.02 18.25
CA MET A 1 -35.25 11.24 17.95
C MET A 1 -34.73 10.38 16.78
N ASN A 2 -35.60 9.94 15.84
CA ASN A 2 -35.24 8.91 14.83
C ASN A 2 -35.39 9.34 13.35
N GLU A 3 -35.76 10.60 13.06
CA GLU A 3 -35.93 11.06 11.66
C GLU A 3 -34.71 11.82 11.12
N PHE A 4 -34.03 12.61 11.95
CA PHE A 4 -32.83 13.38 11.56
C PHE A 4 -31.64 12.49 11.16
N SER A 5 -31.52 11.29 11.75
CA SER A 5 -30.42 10.35 11.45
C SER A 5 -30.56 9.69 10.06
N ARG A 6 -31.78 9.53 9.54
CA ARG A 6 -32.04 9.04 8.18
C ARG A 6 -31.59 10.04 7.13
N LEU A 7 -31.85 11.32 7.35
CA LEU A 7 -31.46 12.39 6.43
C LEU A 7 -29.93 12.49 6.30
N ILE A 8 -29.18 12.36 7.40
CA ILE A 8 -27.70 12.36 7.38
C ILE A 8 -27.15 11.14 6.61
N ARG A 9 -27.80 9.97 6.73
CA ARG A 9 -27.38 8.74 6.02
C ARG A 9 -27.64 8.85 4.51
N VAL A 10 -28.79 9.40 4.11
CA VAL A 10 -29.13 9.66 2.71
C VAL A 10 -28.21 10.73 2.10
N PHE A 11 -27.86 11.78 2.85
CA PHE A 11 -26.93 12.81 2.38
C PHE A 11 -25.50 12.28 2.19
N ARG A 12 -25.04 11.36 3.07
CA ARG A 12 -23.76 10.62 2.88
C ARG A 12 -23.80 9.70 1.67
N LEU A 13 -24.92 9.01 1.43
CA LEU A 13 -25.09 8.13 0.28
C LEU A 13 -25.12 8.91 -1.05
N VAL A 14 -25.84 10.04 -1.10
CA VAL A 14 -25.85 10.92 -2.28
C VAL A 14 -24.46 11.52 -2.53
N ARG A 15 -23.70 11.88 -1.48
CA ARG A 15 -22.28 12.27 -1.61
C ARG A 15 -21.41 11.13 -2.12
N ALA A 16 -21.56 9.91 -1.60
CA ALA A 16 -20.80 8.74 -2.05
C ALA A 16 -21.09 8.43 -3.53
N ILE A 17 -22.35 8.51 -3.96
CA ILE A 17 -22.76 8.30 -5.36
C ILE A 17 -22.21 9.42 -6.26
N LYS A 18 -22.21 10.69 -5.80
CA LYS A 18 -21.56 11.80 -6.53
C LYS A 18 -20.04 11.64 -6.61
N SER A 19 -19.37 11.18 -5.55
CA SER A 19 -17.93 10.89 -5.55
C SER A 19 -17.60 9.75 -6.51
N ILE A 20 -18.41 8.68 -6.55
CA ILE A 20 -18.26 7.57 -7.49
C ILE A 20 -18.51 8.03 -8.94
N SER A 21 -19.49 8.89 -9.18
CA SER A 21 -19.79 9.44 -10.51
C SER A 21 -18.71 10.43 -11.01
N MET A 22 -18.16 11.26 -10.14
CA MET A 22 -17.05 12.17 -10.47
C MET A 22 -15.75 11.40 -10.74
N ILE A 23 -15.50 10.33 -9.98
CA ILE A 23 -14.43 9.36 -10.25
C ILE A 23 -14.66 8.69 -11.61
N SER A 24 -15.90 8.27 -11.93
CA SER A 24 -16.21 7.59 -13.21
C SER A 24 -15.97 8.45 -14.45
N HIS A 25 -16.19 9.77 -14.37
CA HIS A 25 -15.96 10.67 -15.50
C HIS A 25 -14.51 11.17 -15.58
N ALA A 26 -13.80 11.29 -14.45
CA ALA A 26 -12.37 11.58 -14.44
C ALA A 26 -11.51 10.43 -15.01
N ILE A 27 -11.97 9.19 -14.88
CA ILE A 27 -11.28 8.00 -15.41
C ILE A 27 -11.21 7.99 -16.94
N ASN A 28 -12.17 8.59 -17.65
CA ASN A 28 -12.29 8.39 -19.10
C ASN A 28 -11.48 9.40 -19.94
N GLU A 29 -11.12 10.56 -19.39
CA GLU A 29 -10.18 11.50 -20.03
C GLU A 29 -8.79 11.51 -19.38
N ASN A 30 -8.61 10.79 -18.26
CA ASN A 30 -7.44 10.90 -17.39
C ASN A 30 -6.93 9.52 -16.91
N LYS A 31 -6.97 8.50 -17.77
CA LYS A 31 -6.57 7.11 -17.44
C LYS A 31 -5.18 7.02 -16.81
N ALA A 32 -4.23 7.84 -17.29
CA ALA A 32 -2.89 7.96 -16.71
C ALA A 32 -2.95 8.50 -15.27
N SER A 33 -3.75 9.55 -15.02
CA SER A 33 -3.95 10.11 -13.69
C SER A 33 -4.59 9.10 -12.73
N THR A 34 -5.65 8.39 -13.14
CA THR A 34 -6.26 7.35 -12.27
C THR A 34 -5.27 6.22 -11.96
N SER A 35 -4.51 5.74 -12.95
CA SER A 35 -3.48 4.71 -12.74
C SER A 35 -2.43 5.16 -11.74
N LEU A 36 -1.95 6.41 -11.85
CA LEU A 36 -0.99 6.99 -10.91
C LEU A 36 -1.57 7.08 -9.48
N HIS A 37 -2.81 7.53 -9.31
CA HIS A 37 -3.45 7.58 -7.98
C HIS A 37 -3.57 6.19 -7.36
N PHE A 38 -3.96 5.19 -8.15
CA PHE A 38 -4.05 3.81 -7.69
C PHE A 38 -2.66 3.27 -7.30
N MET A 39 -1.63 3.57 -8.07
CA MET A 39 -0.26 3.15 -7.79
C MET A 39 0.28 3.76 -6.50
N VAL A 40 0.10 5.08 -6.29
CA VAL A 40 0.52 5.75 -5.05
C VAL A 40 -0.26 5.21 -3.84
N LEU A 41 -1.58 5.01 -3.98
CA LEU A 41 -2.38 4.48 -2.88
C LEU A 41 -1.96 3.05 -2.51
N SER A 42 -1.77 2.19 -3.52
CA SER A 42 -1.39 0.80 -3.31
C SER A 42 0.03 0.67 -2.75
N SER A 43 0.98 1.53 -3.16
CA SER A 43 2.33 1.54 -2.57
C SER A 43 2.32 1.99 -1.10
N LEU A 44 1.51 3.00 -0.74
CA LEU A 44 1.32 3.41 0.65
C LEU A 44 0.69 2.29 1.50
N MET A 45 -0.29 1.57 0.96
CA MET A 45 -0.88 0.42 1.64
C MET A 45 0.15 -0.69 1.85
N MET A 46 0.91 -1.05 0.81
CA MET A 46 1.99 -2.05 0.94
C MET A 46 3.03 -1.62 1.96
N MET A 47 3.39 -0.34 2.01
CA MET A 47 4.34 0.17 2.98
C MET A 47 3.81 0.03 4.42
N LEU A 48 2.55 0.41 4.66
CA LEU A 48 1.93 0.28 5.97
C LEU A 48 1.80 -1.18 6.41
N PHE A 49 1.19 -2.03 5.58
CA PHE A 49 0.96 -3.43 5.92
C PHE A 49 2.26 -4.23 5.99
N GLY A 50 3.18 -4.03 5.03
CA GLY A 50 4.49 -4.68 5.01
C GLY A 50 5.29 -4.37 6.28
N SER A 51 5.33 -3.10 6.70
CA SER A 51 6.04 -2.69 7.91
C SER A 51 5.44 -3.29 9.18
N ILE A 52 4.11 -3.34 9.28
CA ILE A 52 3.43 -3.92 10.45
C ILE A 52 3.68 -5.43 10.52
N TYR A 53 3.51 -6.13 9.39
CA TYR A 53 3.64 -7.59 9.35
C TYR A 53 5.07 -8.04 9.58
N ILE A 54 6.05 -7.39 8.93
CA ILE A 54 7.46 -7.77 9.09
C ILE A 54 7.94 -7.50 10.52
N LEU A 55 7.52 -6.39 11.12
CA LEU A 55 7.84 -6.11 12.52
C LEU A 55 7.24 -7.15 13.45
N TYR A 56 5.97 -7.52 13.23
CA TYR A 56 5.30 -8.54 14.03
C TYR A 56 6.01 -9.90 13.97
N LEU A 57 6.53 -10.27 12.80
CA LEU A 57 7.18 -11.57 12.59
C LEU A 57 8.64 -11.59 13.05
N GLU A 58 9.37 -10.48 12.94
CA GLU A 58 10.83 -10.44 13.16
C GLU A 58 11.23 -9.91 14.53
N LYS A 59 10.43 -9.03 15.16
CA LYS A 59 10.87 -8.23 16.32
C LYS A 59 11.47 -9.05 17.47
N ASP A 60 10.84 -10.16 17.81
CA ASP A 60 11.17 -10.98 18.98
C ASP A 60 11.97 -12.24 18.60
N MET A 61 12.44 -12.34 17.35
CA MET A 61 13.09 -13.55 16.84
C MET A 61 14.62 -13.52 17.02
N PRO A 62 15.23 -14.61 17.51
CA PRO A 62 16.68 -14.67 17.68
C PRO A 62 17.40 -14.53 16.34
N GLY A 63 18.31 -13.56 16.25
CA GLY A 63 19.12 -13.30 15.05
C GLY A 63 18.45 -12.40 14.01
N ALA A 64 17.18 -12.03 14.19
CA ALA A 64 16.56 -11.00 13.35
C ALA A 64 17.23 -9.64 13.57
N ASN A 65 17.21 -8.78 12.55
CA ASN A 65 17.76 -7.42 12.61
C ASN A 65 16.69 -6.32 12.58
N ILE A 66 15.41 -6.67 12.42
CA ILE A 66 14.28 -5.74 12.42
C ILE A 66 13.65 -5.76 13.82
N HIS A 67 13.86 -4.72 14.64
CA HIS A 67 13.39 -4.70 16.03
C HIS A 67 12.38 -3.60 16.35
N ASN A 68 12.32 -2.56 15.53
CA ASN A 68 11.41 -1.45 15.75
C ASN A 68 10.69 -1.01 14.47
N ALA A 69 9.67 -0.17 14.63
CA ALA A 69 8.85 0.29 13.51
C ALA A 69 9.64 1.11 12.47
N GLY A 70 10.71 1.80 12.88
CA GLY A 70 11.61 2.51 11.98
C GLY A 70 12.36 1.57 11.06
N ASP A 71 12.96 0.51 11.61
CA ASP A 71 13.68 -0.52 10.84
C ASP A 71 12.74 -1.20 9.84
N ALA A 72 11.54 -1.58 10.29
CA ALA A 72 10.54 -2.24 9.46
C ALA A 72 10.02 -1.34 8.34
N PHE A 73 9.78 -0.05 8.65
CA PHE A 73 9.39 0.95 7.66
C PHE A 73 10.46 1.17 6.62
N TRP A 74 11.70 1.36 7.07
CA TRP A 74 12.84 1.56 6.20
C TRP A 74 13.06 0.36 5.28
N TRP A 75 13.08 -0.86 5.84
CA TRP A 75 13.18 -2.09 5.06
C TRP A 75 12.09 -2.20 3.99
N THR A 76 10.84 -1.94 4.38
CA THR A 76 9.70 -2.02 3.45
C THR A 76 9.84 -0.97 2.33
N PHE A 77 10.26 0.25 2.67
CA PHE A 77 10.47 1.33 1.71
C PHE A 77 11.55 0.97 0.69
N VAL A 78 12.74 0.54 1.13
CA VAL A 78 13.85 0.19 0.21
C VAL A 78 13.56 -1.07 -0.60
N THR A 79 12.71 -1.96 -0.09
CA THR A 79 12.29 -3.20 -0.77
C THR A 79 11.26 -2.91 -1.87
N ILE A 80 10.21 -2.15 -1.58
CA ILE A 80 9.18 -1.77 -2.58
C ILE A 80 9.81 -0.91 -3.67
N THR A 81 10.74 -0.02 -3.31
CA THR A 81 11.48 0.82 -4.27
C THR A 81 12.57 0.06 -5.04
N THR A 82 12.76 -1.24 -4.75
CA THR A 82 13.76 -2.13 -5.37
C THR A 82 15.22 -1.71 -5.16
N VAL A 83 15.49 -0.82 -4.18
CA VAL A 83 16.85 -0.38 -3.82
C VAL A 83 17.61 -1.47 -3.05
N GLY A 84 17.01 -1.99 -1.99
CA GLY A 84 17.53 -3.14 -1.23
C GLY A 84 18.98 -2.99 -0.70
N TYR A 85 19.23 -2.06 0.22
CA TYR A 85 20.57 -1.88 0.81
C TYR A 85 21.11 -3.12 1.56
N GLY A 86 20.22 -3.99 2.06
CA GLY A 86 20.58 -5.22 2.76
C GLY A 86 21.03 -5.02 4.22
N ASP A 87 20.81 -3.83 4.77
CA ASP A 87 21.03 -3.47 6.18
C ASP A 87 20.00 -4.12 7.10
N PHE A 88 18.76 -4.25 6.63
CA PHE A 88 17.68 -4.99 7.30
C PHE A 88 17.10 -6.03 6.35
N PHE A 89 16.68 -7.17 6.89
CA PHE A 89 16.03 -8.24 6.11
C PHE A 89 15.39 -9.28 7.03
N PRO A 90 14.31 -9.95 6.59
CA PRO A 90 13.67 -11.00 7.37
C PRO A 90 14.52 -12.26 7.45
N GLU A 91 14.71 -12.75 8.66
CA GLU A 91 15.39 -14.00 8.93
C GLU A 91 14.40 -15.17 9.07
N THR A 92 13.17 -14.89 9.52
CA THR A 92 12.16 -15.93 9.68
C THR A 92 11.63 -16.45 8.35
N LEU A 93 11.18 -17.72 8.34
CA LEU A 93 10.53 -18.29 7.17
C LEU A 93 9.27 -17.51 6.79
N GLU A 94 8.46 -17.12 7.77
CA GLU A 94 7.22 -16.36 7.55
C GLU A 94 7.52 -14.96 7.00
N GLY A 95 8.51 -14.27 7.57
CA GLY A 95 8.98 -12.98 7.08
C GLY A 95 9.51 -13.05 5.65
N ARG A 96 10.21 -14.14 5.29
CA ARG A 96 10.68 -14.38 3.91
C ARG A 96 9.52 -14.62 2.94
N ILE A 97 8.46 -15.32 3.34
CA ILE A 97 7.24 -15.48 2.52
C ILE A 97 6.59 -14.11 2.26
N VAL A 98 6.47 -13.27 3.29
CA VAL A 98 5.96 -11.90 3.17
C VAL A 98 6.84 -11.08 2.22
N ALA A 99 8.17 -11.19 2.35
CA ALA A 99 9.11 -10.50 1.48
C ALA A 99 8.95 -10.92 0.00
N ILE A 100 8.79 -12.22 -0.29
CA ILE A 100 8.57 -12.70 -1.67
C ILE A 100 7.34 -12.04 -2.29
N ILE A 101 6.23 -11.97 -1.54
CA ILE A 101 4.98 -11.34 -2.01
C ILE A 101 5.21 -9.83 -2.23
N LEU A 102 5.87 -9.17 -1.27
CA LEU A 102 6.13 -7.73 -1.32
C LEU A 102 7.01 -7.36 -2.52
N ILE A 103 8.11 -8.09 -2.72
CA ILE A 103 9.07 -7.88 -3.83
C ILE A 103 8.38 -8.10 -5.17
N THR A 104 7.66 -9.22 -5.33
CA THR A 104 6.96 -9.54 -6.59
C THR A 104 5.95 -8.45 -6.95
N THR A 105 5.21 -7.95 -5.95
CA THR A 105 4.23 -6.87 -6.15
C THR A 105 4.92 -5.53 -6.44
N GLY A 106 6.02 -5.22 -5.76
CA GLY A 106 6.79 -3.98 -5.96
C GLY A 106 7.37 -3.87 -7.37
N VAL A 107 7.93 -4.97 -7.90
CA VAL A 107 8.43 -5.03 -9.29
C VAL A 107 7.29 -4.81 -10.29
N GLY A 108 6.12 -5.42 -10.07
CA GLY A 108 4.94 -5.22 -10.91
C GLY A 108 4.45 -3.76 -10.93
N MET A 109 4.54 -3.06 -9.81
CA MET A 109 4.22 -1.63 -9.74
C MET A 109 5.20 -0.78 -10.55
N PHE A 110 6.51 -1.02 -10.45
CA PHE A 110 7.49 -0.32 -11.27
C PHE A 110 7.25 -0.52 -12.77
N GLY A 111 6.94 -1.74 -13.19
CA GLY A 111 6.57 -2.02 -14.59
C GLY A 111 5.34 -1.22 -15.03
N SER A 112 4.33 -1.11 -14.16
CA SER A 112 3.13 -0.32 -14.42
C SER A 112 3.43 1.18 -14.54
N PHE A 113 4.36 1.70 -13.73
CA PHE A 113 4.80 3.10 -13.81
C PHE A 113 5.44 3.42 -15.16
N THR A 114 6.38 2.56 -15.60
CA THR A 114 7.01 2.72 -16.91
C THR A 114 5.99 2.65 -18.04
N ALA A 115 5.02 1.72 -17.98
CA ALA A 115 3.98 1.57 -18.98
C ALA A 115 3.02 2.78 -19.08
N VAL A 116 2.83 3.54 -17.99
CA VAL A 116 2.01 4.77 -18.00
C VAL A 116 2.79 5.95 -18.62
N LEU A 117 4.12 5.95 -18.54
CA LEU A 117 4.97 7.03 -19.03
C LEU A 117 5.47 6.85 -20.47
N ALA A 118 5.50 5.61 -20.97
CA ALA A 118 5.90 5.26 -22.34
C ALA A 118 4.80 5.56 -23.36
#